data_AF-A0A3D5P7U8-F1
#
_entry.id   AF-A0A3D5P7U8-F1
#
_cell.length_a   1.000
_cell.length_b   1.000
_cell.length_c   1.000
_cell.angle_alpha   90.00
_cell.angle_beta   90.00
_cell.angle_gamma   90.00
#
_symmetry.space_group_name_H-M   'P 1'
#
loop_
_entity.id
_entity.type
_entity.pdbx_description
1 polymer ?
#
loop_
_entity_poly.entity_id
_entity_poly.type
_entity_poly.pdbx_seq_one_letter_code
_entity_poly.pdbx_strand_id
1 'polypeptide(L)'
;MKELSKRTVVATAAIPFVLGLMYLGGWYLAVPLAAFAGWAAHELYRLAQEKGVNPIEWVGVTASVLFVLFAAWRPTFRDFAP
;
A
#
# COMPACT_ATOMS: atom_id res chain seq x y z
N MET A 1 15.23 5.03 -25.17
CA MET A 1 14.19 3.97 -25.19
C MET A 1 12.83 4.63 -25.39
N LYS A 2 11.97 4.11 -26.27
CA LYS A 2 10.59 4.61 -26.44
C LYS A 2 9.79 4.35 -25.16
N GLU A 3 8.93 5.30 -24.76
CA GLU A 3 8.04 5.18 -23.58
C GLU A 3 7.25 3.87 -23.56
N LEU A 4 6.82 3.39 -24.74
CA LEU A 4 6.11 2.12 -24.88
C LEU A 4 6.94 0.94 -24.35
N SER A 5 8.23 0.86 -24.70
CA SER A 5 9.13 -0.21 -24.26
C SER A 5 9.33 -0.19 -22.74
N LYS A 6 9.46 1.00 -22.14
CA LYS A 6 9.62 1.15 -20.68
C LYS A 6 8.37 0.67 -19.93
N ARG A 7 7.18 1.07 -20.40
CA ARG A 7 5.90 0.65 -19.80
C ARG A 7 5.68 -0.86 -19.90
N THR A 8 6.02 -1.46 -21.05
CA THR A 8 5.90 -2.92 -21.23
C THR A 8 6.81 -3.68 -20.28
N VAL A 9 8.08 -3.29 -20.14
CA VAL A 9 9.01 -3.98 -19.23
C VAL A 9 8.54 -3.88 -17.78
N VAL A 10 8.11 -2.69 -17.35
CA VAL A 10 7.60 -2.50 -15.98
C VAL A 10 6.35 -3.34 -15.73
N ALA A 11 5.39 -3.36 -16.65
CA ALA A 11 4.19 -4.16 -16.50
C ALA A 11 4.49 -5.67 -16.43
N THR A 12 5.33 -6.16 -17.34
CA THR A 12 5.72 -7.58 -17.38
C THR A 12 6.49 -8.01 -16.14
N ALA A 13 7.22 -7.12 -15.46
CA ALA A 13 7.91 -7.43 -14.21
C ALA A 13 7.00 -7.25 -12.98
N ALA A 14 6.26 -6.15 -12.91
CA ALA A 14 5.45 -5.79 -11.75
C ALA A 14 4.25 -6.72 -11.56
N ILE A 15 3.58 -7.13 -12.63
CA ILE A 15 2.40 -8.01 -12.54
C ILE A 15 2.78 -9.37 -11.91
N PRO A 16 3.76 -10.13 -12.43
CA PRO A 16 4.17 -11.39 -11.79
C PRO A 16 4.71 -11.19 -10.38
N PHE A 17 5.43 -10.08 -10.14
CA PHE A 17 5.94 -9.78 -8.81
C PHE A 17 4.80 -9.62 -7.79
N VAL A 18 3.78 -8.82 -8.10
CA VAL A 18 2.60 -8.64 -7.24
C VAL A 18 1.85 -9.95 -7.06
N LEU A 19 1.65 -10.73 -8.14
CA LEU A 19 1.02 -12.06 -8.05
C LEU A 19 1.82 -13.00 -7.14
N GLY A 20 3.15 -12.96 -7.21
CA GLY A 20 4.02 -13.73 -6.32
C GLY A 20 3.87 -13.34 -4.85
N LEU A 21 3.80 -12.04 -4.56
CA LEU A 21 3.54 -11.55 -3.20
C LEU A 21 2.15 -12.00 -2.70
N MET A 22 1.14 -11.94 -3.55
CA MET A 22 -0.21 -12.41 -3.22
C MET A 22 -0.25 -13.92 -2.95
N TYR A 23 0.49 -14.71 -3.73
CA TYR A 23 0.59 -16.15 -3.53
C TYR A 23 1.29 -16.52 -2.22
N LEU A 24 2.37 -15.80 -1.87
CA LEU A 24 3.05 -15.98 -0.57
C LEU A 24 2.18 -15.53 0.61
N GLY A 25 1.41 -14.45 0.42
CA GLY A 25 0.48 -13.92 1.42
C GLY A 25 1.16 -13.46 2.72
N GLY A 26 0.37 -13.36 3.79
CA GLY A 26 0.85 -13.03 5.13
C GLY A 26 1.71 -11.77 5.17
N TRP A 27 2.83 -11.83 5.88
CA TRP A 27 3.75 -10.71 6.04
C TRP A 27 4.47 -10.31 4.74
N TYR A 28 4.68 -11.25 3.80
CA TYR A 28 5.28 -10.95 2.50
C TYR A 28 4.41 -10.02 1.68
N LEU A 29 3.08 -10.15 1.78
CA LEU A 29 2.12 -9.24 1.16
C LEU A 29 1.91 -7.97 2.00
N ALA A 30 1.81 -8.13 3.33
CA ALA A 30 1.43 -7.05 4.23
C ALA A 30 2.45 -5.91 4.31
N VAL A 31 3.75 -6.22 4.38
CA VAL A 31 4.79 -5.19 4.53
C VAL A 31 4.84 -4.26 3.32
N PRO A 32 4.90 -4.76 2.06
CA PRO A 32 4.80 -3.91 0.88
C PRO A 32 3.50 -3.10 0.84
N LEU A 33 2.36 -3.72 1.15
CA LEU A 33 1.06 -3.03 1.17
C LEU A 33 1.01 -1.90 2.20
N ALA A 34 1.58 -2.11 3.39
CA ALA A 34 1.64 -1.08 4.42
C ALA A 34 2.51 0.10 3.97
N ALA A 35 3.65 -0.17 3.32
CA ALA A 35 4.49 0.87 2.73
C ALA A 35 3.76 1.64 1.62
N PHE A 36 3.06 0.93 0.72
CA PHE A 36 2.24 1.56 -0.32
C PHE A 36 1.11 2.41 0.27
N ALA A 37 0.44 1.95 1.33
CA ALA A 37 -0.60 2.71 2.01
C ALA A 37 -0.04 4.00 2.64
N GLY A 38 1.11 3.92 3.30
CA GLY A 38 1.80 5.09 3.84
C GLY A 38 2.19 6.10 2.76
N TRP A 39 2.75 5.63 1.63
CA TRP A 39 3.10 6.50 0.51
C TRP A 39 1.86 7.12 -0.13
N ALA A 40 0.81 6.34 -0.36
CA ALA A 40 -0.45 6.86 -0.91
C ALA A 40 -1.07 7.93 0.01
N ALA A 41 -1.06 7.71 1.33
CA ALA A 41 -1.52 8.68 2.30
C ALA A 41 -0.67 9.96 2.28
N HIS A 42 0.65 9.83 2.24
CA HIS A 42 1.57 10.97 2.14
C HIS A 42 1.26 11.82 0.90
N GLU A 43 1.12 11.18 -0.26
CA GLU A 43 0.83 11.87 -1.52
C GLU A 43 -0.55 12.54 -1.49
N LEU A 44 -1.55 11.89 -0.90
CA LEU A 44 -2.88 12.47 -0.72
C LEU A 44 -2.83 13.75 0.14
N TYR A 45 -2.10 13.72 1.25
CA TYR A 45 -1.93 14.89 2.11
C TYR A 45 -1.12 16.00 1.44
N ARG A 46 -0.08 15.65 0.69
CA ARG A 46 0.71 16.59 -0.12
C ARG A 46 -0.18 17.33 -1.12
N LEU A 47 -1.06 16.61 -1.82
CA LEU A 47 -2.04 17.21 -2.74
C LEU A 47 -3.08 18.08 -2.01
N ALA A 48 -3.44 17.74 -0.77
CA ALA A 48 -4.32 18.56 0.05
C ALA A 48 -3.64 19.87 0.50
N GLN A 49 -2.35 19.81 0.83
CA GLN A 49 -1.53 20.99 1.16
C GLN A 49 -1.41 21.95 -0.04
N GLU A 50 -1.24 21.43 -1.26
CA GLU A 50 -1.27 22.24 -2.48
C GLU A 50 -2.61 22.98 -2.68
N LYS A 51 -3.70 22.50 -2.08
CA LYS A 51 -5.02 23.14 -2.08
C LYS A 51 -5.26 24.06 -0.88
N GLY A 52 -4.24 24.32 -0.06
CA GLY A 52 -4.32 25.23 1.09
C GLY A 52 -4.90 24.60 2.36
N VAL A 53 -5.05 23.27 2.42
CA VAL A 53 -5.43 22.56 3.65
C VAL A 53 -4.16 22.27 4.46
N ASN A 54 -4.22 22.36 5.79
CA ASN A 54 -3.12 21.98 6.69
C ASN A 54 -3.43 20.66 7.41
N PRO A 55 -3.29 19.50 6.76
CA PRO A 55 -3.53 18.20 7.37
C PRO A 55 -2.44 17.81 8.36
N ILE A 56 -2.81 17.03 9.38
CA ILE A 56 -1.85 16.37 10.28
C ILE A 56 -1.34 15.10 9.60
N GLU A 57 -0.48 15.30 8.61
CA GLU A 57 -0.01 14.25 7.70
C GLU A 57 0.60 13.04 8.43
N TRP A 58 1.49 13.27 9.39
CA TRP A 58 2.20 12.21 10.08
C TRP A 58 1.25 11.22 10.77
N VAL A 59 0.17 11.71 11.40
CA VAL A 59 -0.83 10.86 12.05
C VAL A 59 -1.51 9.98 11.01
N GLY A 60 -1.94 10.57 9.88
CA GLY A 60 -2.63 9.84 8.84
C GLY A 60 -1.75 8.81 8.12
N VAL A 61 -0.49 9.15 7.84
CA VAL A 61 0.50 8.23 7.26
C VAL A 61 0.79 7.08 8.22
N THR A 62 1.11 7.37 9.48
CA THR A 62 1.39 6.34 10.48
C THR A 62 0.16 5.46 10.73
N ALA A 63 -1.04 6.05 10.85
CA ALA A 63 -2.28 5.29 11.00
C ALA A 63 -2.50 4.36 9.81
N SER A 64 -2.30 4.83 8.58
CA SER A 64 -2.51 4.02 7.36
C SER A 64 -1.57 2.80 7.34
N VAL A 65 -0.30 2.99 7.69
CA VAL A 65 0.67 1.89 7.82
C VAL A 65 0.25 0.92 8.93
N LEU A 66 -0.05 1.43 10.12
CA LEU A 66 -0.40 0.61 11.28
C LEU A 66 -1.70 -0.17 11.07
N PHE A 67 -2.72 0.41 10.45
CA PHE A 67 -3.98 -0.29 10.15
C PHE A 67 -3.75 -1.49 9.23
N VAL A 68 -2.92 -1.34 8.20
CA VAL A 68 -2.59 -2.45 7.29
C VAL A 68 -1.81 -3.55 8.02
N LEU A 69 -0.81 -3.19 8.83
CA LEU A 69 -0.05 -4.16 9.63
C LEU A 69 -0.91 -4.85 10.69
N PHE A 70 -1.84 -4.12 11.31
CA PHE A 70 -2.78 -4.66 12.28
C PHE A 70 -3.75 -5.66 11.62
N ALA A 71 -4.27 -5.33 10.44
CA ALA A 71 -5.09 -6.25 9.64
C ALA A 71 -4.32 -7.52 9.25
N ALA A 72 -3.03 -7.41 8.97
CA ALA A 72 -2.18 -8.56 8.68
C ALA A 72 -1.93 -9.45 9.91
N TRP A 73 -1.90 -8.87 11.12
CA TRP A 73 -1.75 -9.62 12.36
C TRP A 73 -3.01 -10.43 12.73
N ARG A 74 -4.20 -9.91 12.36
CA ARG A 74 -5.49 -10.59 12.54
C ARG A 74 -6.22 -10.75 11.19
N PRO A 75 -5.74 -11.66 10.31
CA PRO A 75 -6.20 -11.75 8.92
C PRO A 75 -7.58 -12.41 8.75
N THR A 76 -8.16 -12.97 9.83
CA THR A 76 -9.40 -13.75 9.76
C THR A 76 -10.50 -13.22 10.66
N PHE A 77 -11.66 -12.91 10.07
CA PHE A 77 -12.92 -12.69 10.78
C PHE A 77 -13.60 -13.98 11.25
N ARG A 78 -13.03 -15.15 10.97
CA ARG A 78 -13.63 -16.46 11.33
C ARG A 78 -13.77 -16.67 12.84
N ASP A 79 -13.01 -15.94 13.65
CA ASP A 79 -13.11 -15.96 15.12
C ASP A 79 -14.21 -15.02 15.67
N PHE A 80 -14.91 -14.26 14.80
CA PHE A 80 -15.95 -13.29 15.19
C PHE A 80 -17.37 -13.85 15.09
N ALA A 81 -17.55 -15.09 14.61
CA ALA A 81 -18.83 -15.81 14.65
C ALA A 81 -18.74 -16.94 15.70
N PRO A 82 -19.74 -17.08 16.60
CA PRO A 82 -19.77 -18.11 17.64
C PRO A 82 -19.90 -19.53 17.08
#